data_AF-A0A812YP04-F1
#
_entry.id   AF-A0A812YP04-F1
#
_cell.length_a   1.000
_cell.length_b   1.000
_cell.length_c   1.000
_cell.angle_alpha   90.00
_cell.angle_beta   90.00
_cell.angle_gamma   90.00
#
_symmetry.space_group_name_H-M   'P 1'
#
loop_
_entity.id
_entity.type
_entity.pdbx_description
1 polymer ?
#
loop_
_entity_poly.entity_id
_entity_poly.type
_entity_poly.pdbx_seq_one_letter_code
_entity_poly.pdbx_strand_id
1 'polypeptide(L)'
;MMQDETPRYMASTSSWQQRARSPTGGQRQAERSKRRQFSSGQLEVLPKEGETQEHRGSPSLEELQRVQKTLAARLIKLDEGLRERDSQLAELRARYQEVQKTNEEWRSRACNAEEEMAVLRRMLEERTEEIQRLQSQLSEAVAGR
;
A
#
# COMPACT_ATOMS: atom_id res chain seq x y z
N MET A 1 49.37 -1.28 11.00
CA MET A 1 48.25 -1.03 11.92
C MET A 1 47.72 0.37 11.66
N MET A 2 46.62 0.47 10.93
CA MET A 2 45.76 1.65 10.87
C MET A 2 44.36 1.07 10.74
N GLN A 3 43.58 1.24 11.80
CA GLN A 3 42.20 0.81 11.91
C GLN A 3 41.32 1.79 11.11
N ASP A 4 40.30 1.23 10.45
CA ASP A 4 38.92 1.72 10.25
C ASP A 4 38.68 3.25 10.32
N GLU A 5 37.95 3.86 9.39
CA GLU A 5 36.49 3.73 9.37
C GLU A 5 35.92 4.00 7.97
N THR A 6 35.18 3.02 7.47
CA THR A 6 34.26 3.17 6.33
C THR A 6 32.94 3.75 6.83
N PRO A 7 32.32 4.74 6.17
CA PRO A 7 31.00 5.18 6.57
C PRO A 7 29.95 4.13 6.19
N ARG A 8 29.55 3.34 7.20
CA ARG A 8 28.31 2.55 7.21
C ARG A 8 27.12 3.51 7.09
N TYR A 9 26.61 3.72 5.88
CA TYR A 9 25.27 4.28 5.74
C TYR A 9 24.24 3.17 5.97
N MET A 10 23.48 3.35 7.05
CA MET A 10 22.43 2.47 7.54
C MET A 10 21.34 2.28 6.49
N ALA A 11 21.15 1.02 6.08
CA ALA A 11 19.93 0.59 5.41
C ALA A 11 18.76 0.73 6.41
N SER A 12 17.89 1.71 6.18
CA SER A 12 16.63 1.83 6.90
C SER A 12 15.63 0.77 6.41
N THR A 13 15.79 -0.46 6.90
CA THR A 13 14.78 -1.50 6.79
C THR A 13 14.18 -1.78 8.17
N SER A 14 13.03 -1.17 8.49
CA SER A 14 12.09 -1.55 9.55
C SER A 14 10.90 -0.56 9.49
N SER A 15 9.63 -0.92 9.61
CA SER A 15 9.00 -2.16 10.08
C SER A 15 7.53 -2.21 9.63
N TRP A 16 7.16 -3.07 8.68
CA TRP A 16 5.75 -3.45 8.46
C TRP A 16 5.54 -4.94 8.23
N GLN A 17 6.51 -5.78 8.61
CA GLN A 17 6.39 -7.23 8.51
C GLN A 17 6.56 -7.85 9.89
N GLN A 18 5.46 -7.89 10.64
CA GLN A 18 5.12 -8.94 11.61
C GLN A 18 3.77 -8.62 12.28
N ARG A 19 2.69 -9.07 11.65
CA ARG A 19 1.53 -9.56 12.39
C ARG A 19 0.93 -10.72 11.62
N ALA A 20 1.38 -11.90 12.01
CA ALA A 20 0.99 -13.17 11.43
C ALA A 20 -0.32 -13.67 12.05
N ARG A 21 -0.92 -14.63 11.33
CA ARG A 21 -1.75 -15.77 11.79
C ARG A 21 -3.26 -15.63 11.62
N SER A 22 -3.70 -16.23 10.51
CA SER A 22 -5.01 -16.86 10.30
C SER A 22 -5.41 -17.76 11.48
N PRO A 23 -6.69 -17.80 11.89
CA PRO A 23 -7.20 -18.85 12.75
C PRO A 23 -7.87 -19.93 11.89
N THR A 24 -7.09 -20.90 11.44
CA THR A 24 -7.60 -22.18 10.94
C THR A 24 -7.34 -23.26 11.99
N GLY A 25 -8.42 -23.96 12.37
CA GLY A 25 -8.34 -25.29 13.02
C GLY A 25 -8.31 -25.26 14.54
N GLY A 26 -9.44 -25.58 15.18
CA GLY A 26 -9.45 -25.78 16.63
C GLY A 26 -10.80 -25.97 17.32
N GLN A 27 -11.85 -26.49 16.67
CA GLN A 27 -13.09 -26.88 17.36
C GLN A 27 -13.71 -28.13 16.73
N ARG A 28 -13.01 -29.25 16.88
CA ARG A 28 -13.57 -30.60 16.79
C ARG A 28 -12.91 -31.41 17.87
N GLN A 29 -13.59 -31.60 19.01
CA GLN A 29 -13.40 -32.67 20.01
C GLN A 29 -13.88 -32.18 21.39
N ALA A 30 -15.18 -31.99 21.51
CA ALA A 30 -15.87 -32.15 22.78
C ALA A 30 -17.29 -32.63 22.42
N GLU A 31 -17.87 -33.52 23.22
CA GLU A 31 -19.22 -34.11 23.09
C GLU A 31 -19.38 -35.47 22.38
N ARG A 32 -18.30 -36.18 22.05
CA ARG A 32 -18.40 -37.62 21.72
C ARG A 32 -18.08 -38.49 22.94
N SER A 33 -18.81 -38.31 24.05
CA SER A 33 -18.68 -39.16 25.26
C SER A 33 -19.88 -39.05 26.20
N LYS A 34 -21.08 -39.39 25.72
CA LYS A 34 -22.14 -40.00 26.56
C LYS A 34 -22.68 -41.21 25.80
N ARG A 35 -21.98 -42.34 25.95
CA ARG A 35 -22.37 -43.43 26.85
C ARG A 35 -23.54 -44.23 26.27
N ARG A 36 -23.18 -45.13 25.35
CA ARG A 36 -23.84 -46.42 25.15
C ARG A 36 -24.04 -47.07 26.52
N GLN A 37 -25.26 -47.47 26.85
CA GLN A 37 -25.62 -48.70 27.57
C GLN A 37 -27.15 -48.76 27.76
N PHE A 38 -27.67 -49.98 27.75
CA PHE A 38 -29.08 -50.42 27.74
C PHE A 38 -29.76 -50.37 26.36
N SER A 39 -30.35 -51.45 25.82
CA SER A 39 -30.45 -52.84 26.21
C SER A 39 -30.91 -53.63 24.97
N SER A 40 -30.31 -54.78 24.73
CA SER A 40 -30.75 -55.76 23.75
C SER A 40 -32.11 -56.35 24.13
N GLY A 41 -33.06 -56.35 23.20
CA GLY A 41 -34.22 -57.25 23.24
C GLY A 41 -35.55 -56.58 22.92
N GLN A 42 -35.89 -56.51 21.64
CA GLN A 42 -37.24 -56.82 21.11
C GLN A 42 -37.20 -56.71 19.58
N LEU A 43 -37.28 -57.86 18.90
CA LEU A 43 -37.84 -57.91 17.56
C LEU A 43 -39.30 -57.46 17.71
N GLU A 44 -39.72 -56.45 16.93
CA GLU A 44 -41.04 -56.49 16.28
C GLU A 44 -41.21 -55.35 15.26
N VAL A 45 -41.56 -55.79 14.05
CA VAL A 45 -42.34 -55.11 13.00
C VAL A 45 -41.73 -53.87 12.33
N LEU A 46 -41.28 -54.08 11.08
CA LEU A 46 -41.17 -53.06 10.04
C LEU A 46 -42.48 -52.25 9.92
N PRO A 47 -42.50 -50.92 10.13
CA PRO A 47 -43.49 -50.08 9.51
C PRO A 47 -42.99 -49.68 8.13
N LYS A 48 -43.89 -49.90 7.19
CA LYS A 48 -43.90 -49.63 5.76
C LYS A 48 -43.07 -48.42 5.32
N GLU A 49 -42.43 -48.63 4.18
CA GLU A 49 -42.11 -47.60 3.18
C GLU A 49 -43.23 -46.55 3.16
N GLY A 50 -42.86 -45.33 3.55
CA GLY A 50 -43.76 -44.21 3.72
C GLY A 50 -42.93 -42.94 3.65
N GLU A 51 -42.54 -42.59 2.43
CA GLU A 51 -42.53 -41.22 1.94
C GLU A 51 -42.17 -40.14 2.98
N THR A 52 -40.89 -39.94 3.21
CA THR A 52 -40.41 -38.54 3.31
C THR A 52 -39.81 -38.20 1.97
N GLN A 53 -40.72 -38.10 0.99
CA GLN A 53 -40.46 -37.54 -0.31
C GLN A 53 -39.77 -36.20 -0.10
N GLU A 54 -38.55 -36.08 -0.61
CA GLU A 54 -37.79 -34.85 -0.65
C GLU A 54 -38.59 -33.79 -1.43
N HIS A 55 -39.49 -33.08 -0.77
CA HIS A 55 -40.00 -31.83 -1.31
C HIS A 55 -38.93 -30.77 -1.08
N ARG A 56 -37.85 -30.84 -1.88
CA ARG A 56 -37.24 -29.62 -2.40
C ARG A 56 -38.28 -28.96 -3.29
N GLY A 57 -39.27 -28.33 -2.67
CA GLY A 57 -40.28 -27.56 -3.37
C GLY A 57 -39.58 -26.48 -4.17
N SER A 58 -39.95 -26.35 -5.45
CA SER A 58 -39.58 -25.19 -6.24
C SER A 58 -39.91 -23.92 -5.43
N PRO A 59 -39.00 -22.94 -5.34
CA PRO A 59 -39.25 -21.73 -4.56
C PRO A 59 -40.53 -21.07 -5.04
N SER A 60 -41.34 -20.62 -4.09
CA SER A 60 -42.58 -19.92 -4.42
C SER A 60 -42.27 -18.64 -5.20
N LEU A 61 -43.22 -18.22 -6.05
CA LEU A 61 -43.09 -16.97 -6.82
C LEU A 61 -42.78 -15.77 -5.92
N GLU A 62 -43.36 -15.73 -4.72
CA GLU A 62 -43.11 -14.69 -3.72
C GLU A 62 -41.67 -14.68 -3.21
N GLU A 63 -41.09 -15.85 -2.93
CA GLU A 63 -39.70 -15.97 -2.49
C GLU A 63 -38.75 -15.50 -3.59
N LEU A 64 -39.00 -15.90 -4.84
CA LEU A 64 -38.22 -15.42 -5.99
C LEU A 64 -38.30 -13.91 -6.15
N GLN A 65 -39.49 -13.31 -6.01
CA GLN A 65 -39.66 -11.86 -6.06
C GLN A 65 -38.96 -11.14 -4.89
N ARG A 66 -38.98 -11.71 -3.69
CA ARG A 66 -38.25 -11.17 -2.53
C ARG A 66 -36.74 -11.19 -2.80
N VAL A 67 -36.21 -12.33 -3.25
CA VAL A 67 -34.79 -12.46 -3.60
C VAL A 67 -34.42 -11.49 -4.72
N GLN A 68 -35.21 -11.39 -5.79
CA GLN A 68 -35.00 -10.44 -6.88
C GLN A 68 -34.93 -8.98 -6.38
N LYS A 69 -35.87 -8.56 -5.52
CA LYS A 69 -35.86 -7.21 -4.93
C LYS A 69 -34.62 -6.97 -4.07
N THR A 70 -34.21 -7.96 -3.26
CA THR A 70 -33.00 -7.82 -2.45
C THR A 70 -31.73 -7.75 -3.29
N LEU A 71 -31.64 -8.52 -4.38
CA LEU A 71 -30.53 -8.47 -5.32
C LEU A 71 -30.48 -7.13 -6.06
N ALA A 72 -31.62 -6.63 -6.54
CA ALA A 72 -31.71 -5.32 -7.17
C ALA A 72 -31.23 -4.20 -6.22
N ALA A 73 -31.69 -4.21 -4.96
CA ALA A 73 -31.24 -3.25 -3.96
C ALA A 73 -29.74 -3.35 -3.67
N ARG A 74 -29.16 -4.56 -3.67
CA ARG A 74 -27.71 -4.75 -3.50
C ARG A 74 -26.93 -4.25 -4.71
N LEU A 75 -27.42 -4.48 -5.93
CA LEU A 75 -26.79 -3.99 -7.16
C LEU A 75 -26.75 -2.47 -7.21
N ILE A 76 -27.84 -1.79 -6.83
CA ILE A 76 -27.88 -0.33 -6.75
C ILE A 76 -26.81 0.19 -5.78
N LYS A 77 -26.72 -0.39 -4.57
CA LYS A 77 -25.70 0.00 -3.58
C LYS A 77 -24.27 -0.24 -4.07
N LEU A 78 -24.04 -1.32 -4.81
CA LEU A 78 -22.72 -1.60 -5.38
C LEU A 78 -22.38 -0.60 -6.50
N ASP A 79 -23.33 -0.25 -7.35
CA ASP A 79 -23.14 0.74 -8.42
C ASP A 79 -22.87 2.13 -7.84
N GLU A 80 -23.62 2.55 -6.82
CA GLU A 80 -23.37 3.80 -6.08
C GLU A 80 -21.97 3.82 -5.46
N GLY A 81 -21.59 2.73 -4.78
CA GLY A 81 -20.26 2.62 -4.17
C GLY A 81 -19.10 2.61 -5.18
N LEU A 82 -19.31 2.00 -6.36
CA LEU A 82 -18.33 2.05 -7.45
C LEU A 82 -18.17 3.46 -8.01
N ARG A 83 -19.29 4.17 -8.24
CA ARG A 83 -19.24 5.56 -8.72
C ARG A 83 -18.51 6.49 -7.76
N GLU A 84 -18.73 6.33 -6.45
CA GLU A 84 -18.02 7.11 -5.43
C GLU A 84 -16.52 6.77 -5.39
N ARG A 85 -16.16 5.50 -5.55
CA ARG A 85 -14.74 5.10 -5.66
C ARG A 85 -14.10 5.69 -6.91
N ASP A 86 -14.80 5.66 -8.05
CA ASP A 86 -14.31 6.20 -9.32
C ASP A 86 -14.11 7.72 -9.24
N SER A 87 -15.01 8.45 -8.59
CA SER A 87 -14.84 9.89 -8.37
C SER A 87 -13.63 10.18 -7.47
N GLN A 88 -13.48 9.45 -6.35
CA GLN A 88 -12.32 9.57 -5.47
C GLN A 88 -11.00 9.26 -6.20
N LEU A 89 -10.99 8.23 -7.05
CA LEU A 89 -9.82 7.88 -7.86
C LEU A 89 -9.50 8.97 -8.89
N ALA A 90 -10.51 9.58 -9.50
CA ALA A 90 -10.31 10.69 -10.43
C ALA A 90 -9.69 11.91 -9.72
N GLU A 91 -10.19 12.26 -8.53
CA GLU A 91 -9.63 13.34 -7.71
C GLU A 91 -8.18 13.06 -7.30
N LEU A 92 -7.89 11.85 -6.84
CA LEU A 92 -6.52 11.43 -6.48
C LEU A 92 -5.57 11.50 -7.67
N ARG A 93 -6.01 11.06 -8.86
CA ARG A 93 -5.22 11.16 -10.10
C ARG A 93 -4.93 12.61 -10.46
N ALA A 94 -5.92 13.50 -10.35
CA ALA A 94 -5.73 14.92 -10.62
C ALA A 94 -4.69 15.54 -9.67
N ARG A 95 -4.81 15.28 -8.36
CA ARG A 95 -3.82 15.74 -7.36
C ARG A 95 -2.44 15.18 -7.62
N TYR A 96 -2.33 13.90 -8.00
CA TYR A 96 -1.07 13.29 -8.34
C TYR A 96 -0.40 13.97 -9.55
N GLN A 97 -1.17 14.27 -10.59
CA GLN A 97 -0.66 14.99 -11.76
C GLN A 97 -0.18 16.41 -11.42
N GLU A 98 -0.88 17.11 -10.53
CA GLU A 98 -0.46 18.43 -10.05
C GLU A 98 0.85 18.36 -9.26
N VAL A 99 0.98 17.36 -8.38
CA VAL A 99 2.24 17.11 -7.65
C VAL A 99 3.38 16.77 -8.61
N GLN A 100 3.13 16.01 -9.67
CA GLN A 100 4.15 15.72 -10.68
C GLN A 100 4.61 16.99 -11.41
N LYS A 101 3.68 17.83 -11.88
CA LYS A 101 4.02 19.10 -12.53
C LYS A 101 4.82 20.03 -11.63
N THR A 102 4.38 20.20 -10.39
CA THR A 102 5.10 21.03 -9.42
C THR A 102 6.49 20.46 -9.12
N ASN A 103 6.64 19.13 -9.06
CA ASN A 103 7.95 18.50 -8.90
C ASN A 103 8.88 18.79 -10.08
N GLU A 104 8.36 18.70 -11.32
CA GLU A 104 9.10 19.03 -12.53
C GLU A 104 9.55 20.50 -12.53
N GLU A 105 8.67 21.43 -12.17
CA GLU A 105 9.01 22.85 -12.03
C GLU A 105 10.11 23.09 -10.99
N TRP A 106 10.04 22.42 -9.83
CA TRP A 106 11.07 22.51 -8.81
C TRP A 106 12.41 21.94 -9.28
N ARG A 107 12.40 20.83 -10.03
CA ARG A 107 13.62 20.27 -10.63
C ARG A 107 14.23 21.24 -11.64
N SER A 108 13.43 21.85 -12.50
CA SER A 108 13.91 22.86 -13.45
C SER A 108 14.52 24.07 -12.72
N ARG A 109 13.86 24.57 -11.66
CA ARG A 109 14.40 25.66 -10.83
C ARG A 109 15.72 25.29 -10.17
N ALA A 110 15.83 24.06 -9.65
CA ALA A 110 17.07 23.58 -9.05
C ALA A 110 18.21 23.50 -10.07
N CYS A 111 17.95 22.96 -11.27
CA CYS A 111 18.92 22.89 -12.36
C CYS A 111 19.42 24.29 -12.75
N ASN A 112 18.50 25.24 -12.96
CA ASN A 112 18.87 26.61 -13.30
C ASN A 112 19.71 27.27 -12.19
N ALA A 113 19.34 27.07 -10.92
CA ALA A 113 20.09 27.60 -9.79
C ALA A 113 21.51 26.99 -9.70
N GLU A 114 21.65 25.69 -9.98
CA GLU A 114 22.96 25.02 -10.04
C GLU A 114 23.84 25.59 -11.17
N GLU A 115 23.26 25.86 -12.34
CA GLU A 115 23.94 26.50 -13.48
C GLU A 115 24.38 27.93 -13.13
N GLU A 116 23.49 28.74 -12.56
CA GLU A 116 23.82 30.10 -12.10
C GLU A 116 24.94 30.07 -11.05
N MET A 117 24.88 29.14 -10.10
CA MET A 117 25.94 28.95 -9.11
C MET A 117 27.27 28.57 -9.75
N ALA A 118 27.27 27.71 -10.77
CA ALA A 118 28.48 27.34 -11.49
C ALA A 118 29.12 28.56 -12.19
N VAL A 119 28.30 29.41 -12.82
CA VAL A 119 28.77 30.66 -13.43
C VAL A 119 29.37 31.60 -12.38
N LEU A 120 28.67 31.81 -11.27
CA LEU A 120 29.15 32.70 -10.20
C LEU A 120 30.44 32.20 -9.55
N ARG A 121 30.59 30.88 -9.36
CA ARG A 121 31.83 30.28 -8.86
C ARG A 121 33.00 30.55 -9.81
N ARG A 122 32.80 30.34 -11.11
CA ARG A 122 33.83 30.63 -12.11
C ARG A 122 34.23 32.10 -12.10
N MET A 123 33.25 33.02 -12.04
CA MET A 123 33.55 34.45 -11.95
C MET A 123 34.35 34.80 -10.70
N LEU A 124 34.04 34.17 -9.56
CA LEU A 124 34.77 34.36 -8.31
C LEU A 124 36.21 33.86 -8.42
N GLU A 125 36.43 32.70 -9.03
CA GLU A 125 37.75 32.14 -9.31
C GLU A 125 38.57 33.10 -10.18
N GLU A 126 38.03 33.54 -11.32
CA GLU A 126 38.69 34.48 -12.24
C GLU A 126 39.06 35.80 -11.54
N ARG A 127 38.19 36.32 -10.67
CA ARG A 127 38.48 37.53 -9.88
C ARG A 127 39.55 37.29 -8.83
N THR A 128 39.55 36.11 -8.20
CA THR A 128 40.54 35.73 -7.20
C THR A 128 41.93 35.62 -7.83
N GLU A 129 42.03 35.00 -9.01
CA GLU A 129 43.27 34.91 -9.78
C GLU A 129 43.80 36.29 -10.17
N GLU A 130 42.94 37.19 -10.66
CA GLU A 130 43.36 38.56 -11.00
C GLU A 130 43.86 39.34 -9.77
N ILE A 131 43.19 39.20 -8.62
CA ILE A 131 43.66 39.82 -7.36
C ILE A 131 45.05 39.29 -6.99
N GLN A 132 45.27 37.97 -7.06
CA GLN A 132 46.58 37.38 -6.76
C GLN A 132 47.67 37.87 -7.72
N ARG A 133 47.35 38.00 -9.01
CA ARG A 133 48.24 38.55 -10.03
C ARG A 133 48.61 40.00 -9.72
N LEU A 134 47.63 40.86 -9.43
CA LEU A 134 47.86 42.26 -9.09
C LEU A 134 48.65 42.41 -7.78
N GLN A 135 48.39 41.56 -6.78
CA GLN A 135 49.17 41.55 -5.53
C GLN A 135 50.63 41.18 -5.77
N SER A 136 50.89 40.22 -6.65
CA SER A 136 52.25 39.81 -7.03
C SER A 136 52.99 40.93 -7.77
N GLN A 137 52.31 41.60 -8.71
CA GLN A 137 52.88 42.77 -9.40
C GLN A 137 53.19 43.93 -8.44
N LEU A 138 52.31 44.16 -7.46
CA LEU A 138 52.52 45.19 -6.46
C LEU A 138 53.71 44.86 -5.55
N SER A 139 53.83 43.59 -5.10
CA SER A 139 54.95 43.17 -4.25
C SER A 139 56.28 43.27 -4.97
N GLU A 140 56.35 42.89 -6.25
CA GLU A 140 57.52 43.07 -7.10
C GLU A 140 57.89 44.56 -7.28
N ALA A 141 56.90 45.43 -7.55
CA ALA A 141 57.12 46.86 -7.74
C ALA A 141 57.53 47.61 -6.46
N VAL A 142 57.21 47.07 -5.28
CA VAL A 142 57.64 47.59 -3.98
C VAL A 142 59.02 47.05 -3.60
N ALA A 143 59.30 45.78 -3.87
CA ALA A 143 60.60 45.15 -3.55
C ALA A 143 61.74 45.58 -4.49
N GLY A 144 61.42 46.03 -5.71
CA GLY A 144 62.39 46.55 -6.68
C GLY A 144 62.78 48.02 -6.51
N ARG A 145 62.32 48.70 -5.45
CA ARG A 145 62.72 50.07 -5.05
C ARG A 145 63.51 50.04 -3.77
#